data_AF-A0A958FBW6-F1
#
_entry.id   AF-A0A958FBW6-F1
#
_cell.length_a   1.000
_cell.length_b   1.000
_cell.length_c   1.000
_cell.angle_alpha   90.00
_cell.angle_beta   90.00
_cell.angle_gamma   90.00
#
_symmetry.space_group_name_H-M   'P 1'
#
loop_
_entity.id
_entity.type
_entity.pdbx_description
1 polymer ?
#
loop_
_entity_poly.entity_id
_entity_poly.type
_entity_poly.pdbx_seq_one_letter_code
_entity_poly.pdbx_strand_id
1 'polypeptide(L)'
;RAASAAAIILSGLLELLTYVKDRTRYDAVINNIFDELTGHYLSTGTASSGIILHGAYNVNKENPYDWNASTIWGDYYFLEALKRYRKMQ
;
A
#
# COMPACT_ATOMS: atom_id res chain seq x y z
N ARG A 1 10.40 -0.44 7.05
CA ARG A 1 9.03 -0.91 6.71
C ARG A 1 8.84 -0.69 5.22
N ALA A 2 8.11 -1.55 4.50
CA ALA A 2 7.94 -1.43 3.05
C ALA A 2 6.49 -1.08 2.72
N ALA A 3 6.22 0.20 2.46
CA ALA A 3 4.88 0.66 2.09
C ALA A 3 4.33 -0.04 0.82
N SER A 4 5.23 -0.42 -0.09
CA SER A 4 4.89 -1.21 -1.27
C SER A 4 4.30 -2.58 -0.94
N ALA A 5 4.82 -3.27 0.08
CA ALA A 5 4.27 -4.55 0.54
C ALA A 5 2.88 -4.35 1.16
N ALA A 6 2.68 -3.28 1.94
CA ALA A 6 1.38 -2.95 2.50
C ALA A 6 0.33 -2.66 1.41
N ALA A 7 0.70 -1.92 0.36
CA ALA A 7 -0.16 -1.66 -0.78
C ALA A 7 -0.54 -2.95 -1.55
N ILE A 8 0.41 -3.87 -1.75
CA ILE A 8 0.16 -5.19 -2.36
C ILE A 8 -0.82 -6.00 -1.51
N ILE A 9 -0.58 -6.08 -0.19
CA ILE A 9 -1.46 -6.80 0.74
C ILE A 9 -2.86 -6.20 0.71
N LEU A 10 -2.99 -4.88 0.74
CA LEU A 10 -4.28 -4.20 0.69
C LEU A 10 -5.05 -4.55 -0.59
N SER A 11 -4.41 -4.48 -1.76
CA SER A 11 -5.04 -4.86 -3.03
C SER A 11 -5.48 -6.32 -3.03
N GLY A 12 -4.63 -7.24 -2.53
CA GLY A 12 -4.93 -8.66 -2.42
C GLY A 12 -6.05 -8.99 -1.42
N LEU A 13 -6.10 -8.32 -0.27
CA LEU A 13 -7.19 -8.48 0.70
C LEU A 13 -8.52 -8.03 0.11
N LEU A 14 -8.54 -6.90 -0.60
CA LEU A 14 -9.74 -6.44 -1.29
C LEU A 14 -10.19 -7.44 -2.37
N GLU A 15 -9.28 -8.01 -3.15
CA GLU A 15 -9.64 -9.12 -4.06
C GLU A 15 -10.21 -10.33 -3.29
N LEU A 16 -9.58 -10.74 -2.20
CA LEU A 16 -10.02 -11.86 -1.37
C LEU A 16 -11.45 -11.69 -0.85
N LEU A 17 -11.86 -10.46 -0.52
CA LEU A 17 -13.23 -10.15 -0.10
C LEU A 17 -14.31 -10.53 -1.13
N THR A 18 -13.93 -10.74 -2.40
CA THR A 18 -14.85 -11.19 -3.45
C THR A 18 -15.12 -12.70 -3.45
N TYR A 19 -14.29 -13.49 -2.75
CA TYR A 19 -14.39 -14.96 -2.69
C TYR A 19 -14.86 -15.48 -1.33
N VAL A 20 -14.67 -14.72 -0.25
CA VAL A 20 -14.97 -15.17 1.12
C VAL A 20 -16.38 -14.77 1.55
N LYS A 21 -17.04 -15.65 2.32
CA LYS A 21 -18.37 -15.37 2.90
C LYS A 21 -18.29 -14.42 4.09
N ASP A 22 -17.32 -14.66 4.97
CA ASP A 22 -17.08 -13.83 6.16
C ASP A 22 -16.03 -12.75 5.83
N ARG A 23 -16.54 -11.59 5.43
CA ARG A 23 -15.72 -10.43 5.04
C ARG A 23 -15.24 -9.63 6.25
N THR A 24 -16.05 -9.56 7.30
CA THR A 24 -15.82 -8.68 8.47
C THR A 24 -14.57 -9.06 9.24
N ARG A 25 -14.15 -10.34 9.15
CA ARG A 25 -12.87 -10.83 9.67
C ARG A 25 -11.65 -10.03 9.18
N TYR A 26 -11.72 -9.38 8.01
CA TYR A 26 -10.59 -8.66 7.42
C TYR A 26 -10.69 -7.13 7.54
N ASP A 27 -11.85 -6.59 7.93
CA ASP A 27 -12.11 -5.15 7.93
C ASP A 27 -11.12 -4.38 8.80
N ALA A 28 -10.81 -4.88 10.00
CA ALA A 28 -9.85 -4.24 10.90
C ALA A 28 -8.46 -4.13 10.29
N VAL A 29 -8.02 -5.15 9.54
CA VAL A 29 -6.70 -5.16 8.87
C VAL A 29 -6.70 -4.20 7.68
N ILE A 30 -7.76 -4.22 6.87
CA ILE A 30 -7.92 -3.33 5.71
C ILE A 30 -7.92 -1.87 6.16
N ASN A 31 -8.71 -1.53 7.17
CA ASN A 31 -8.80 -0.17 7.71
C ASN A 31 -7.45 0.28 8.27
N ASN A 32 -6.78 -0.57 9.06
CA ASN A 32 -5.46 -0.23 9.60
C ASN A 32 -4.42 0.03 8.51
N ILE A 33 -4.42 -0.76 7.42
CA ILE A 33 -3.49 -0.51 6.31
C ILE A 33 -3.83 0.79 5.57
N PHE A 34 -5.12 1.10 5.37
CA PHE A 34 -5.53 2.39 4.80
C PHE A 34 -5.09 3.56 5.67
N ASP A 35 -5.36 3.51 6.98
CA ASP A 35 -5.04 4.56 7.94
C ASP A 35 -3.53 4.82 7.96
N GLU A 36 -2.72 3.76 8.01
CA GLU A 36 -1.27 3.87 7.94
C GLU A 36 -0.86 4.53 6.62
N LEU A 37 -1.20 3.94 5.47
CA LEU A 37 -0.75 4.42 4.15
C LEU A 37 -1.18 5.87 3.88
N THR A 38 -2.41 6.24 4.25
CA THR A 38 -2.96 7.57 4.00
C THR A 38 -2.53 8.61 5.04
N GLY A 39 -2.32 8.21 6.29
CA GLY A 39 -1.92 9.11 7.38
C GLY A 39 -0.42 9.38 7.45
N HIS A 40 0.42 8.43 7.01
CA HIS A 40 1.87 8.48 7.27
C HIS A 40 2.76 8.27 6.04
N TYR A 41 2.24 7.70 4.95
CA TYR A 41 3.09 7.32 3.80
C TYR A 41 2.78 8.10 2.53
N LEU A 42 1.76 8.96 2.48
CA LEU A 42 1.52 9.79 1.30
C LEU A 42 2.68 10.78 1.07
N SER A 43 3.03 10.98 -0.19
CA SER A 43 4.05 11.94 -0.60
C SER A 43 3.58 13.40 -0.56
N THR A 44 2.32 13.64 -0.18
CA THR A 44 1.71 14.98 -0.12
C THR A 44 2.58 15.94 0.69
N GLY A 45 2.94 17.09 0.09
CA GLY A 45 3.79 18.10 0.73
C GLY A 45 5.29 17.78 0.71
N THR A 46 5.72 16.74 0.00
CA THR A 46 7.13 16.40 -0.21
C THR A 46 7.58 16.68 -1.64
N ALA A 47 8.89 16.62 -1.90
CA ALA A 47 9.46 16.73 -3.24
C ALA A 47 9.43 15.41 -4.04
N SER A 48 8.88 14.33 -3.48
CA SER A 48 8.82 13.02 -4.15
C SER A 48 7.85 13.05 -5.33
N SER A 49 8.22 12.39 -6.43
CA SER A 49 7.34 12.16 -7.57
C SER A 49 6.46 10.90 -7.44
N GLY A 50 6.67 10.09 -6.40
CA GLY A 50 5.84 8.92 -6.10
C GLY A 50 4.56 9.28 -5.35
N ILE A 51 3.66 8.31 -5.18
CA ILE A 51 2.40 8.49 -4.43
C ILE A 51 2.58 8.10 -2.96
N ILE A 52 3.19 6.94 -2.70
CA ILE A 52 3.52 6.48 -1.37
C ILE A 52 5.05 6.42 -1.16
N LEU A 53 5.48 6.82 0.03
CA LEU A 53 6.88 6.89 0.48
C LEU A 53 7.27 5.61 1.25
N HIS A 54 8.55 5.50 1.61
CA HIS A 54 9.08 4.42 2.45
C HIS A 54 8.83 3.01 1.92
N GLY A 55 8.96 2.83 0.60
CA GLY A 55 9.14 1.53 -0.01
C GLY A 55 10.60 1.06 0.12
N ALA A 56 10.80 -0.25 -0.09
CA ALA A 56 12.12 -0.85 -0.18
C ALA A 56 12.19 -1.68 -1.47
N TYR A 57 13.26 -1.51 -2.24
CA TYR A 57 13.57 -2.29 -3.42
C TYR A 57 14.50 -3.46 -3.08
N ASN A 58 15.61 -3.17 -2.39
CA ASN A 58 16.57 -4.18 -1.94
C ASN A 58 17.26 -3.75 -0.64
N VAL A 59 16.82 -4.30 0.48
CA VAL A 59 17.33 -3.95 1.81
C VAL A 59 18.77 -4.43 2.09
N ASN A 60 19.31 -5.32 1.25
CA ASN A 60 20.66 -5.88 1.45
C ASN A 60 21.76 -5.06 0.76
N LYS A 61 21.41 -3.98 0.06
CA LYS A 61 22.36 -3.06 -0.56
C LYS A 61 22.55 -1.81 0.30
N GLU A 62 23.78 -1.33 0.37
CA GLU A 62 24.17 -0.10 1.08
C GLU A 62 23.77 1.18 0.31
N ASN A 63 22.69 1.13 -0.47
CA ASN A 63 22.20 2.29 -1.21
C ASN A 63 20.92 2.81 -0.54
N PRO A 64 20.88 4.08 -0.07
CA PRO A 64 19.68 4.68 0.53
C PRO A 64 18.44 4.63 -0.38
N TYR A 65 18.62 4.66 -1.69
CA TYR A 65 17.52 4.52 -2.65
C TYR A 65 16.94 3.09 -2.70
N ASP A 66 17.64 2.10 -2.18
CA ASP A 66 17.18 0.70 -2.22
C ASP A 66 16.36 0.32 -0.98
N TRP A 67 16.46 1.04 0.15
CA TRP A 67 15.75 0.69 1.39
C TRP A 67 14.77 1.74 1.92
N ASN A 68 14.74 2.96 1.35
CA ASN A 68 13.78 4.01 1.71
C ASN A 68 13.45 4.92 0.53
N ALA A 69 12.74 4.38 -0.46
CA ALA A 69 12.34 5.10 -1.67
C ALA A 69 10.87 4.84 -2.02
N SER A 70 10.26 5.77 -2.76
CA SER A 70 9.02 5.46 -3.48
C SER A 70 9.30 4.40 -4.54
N THR A 71 8.38 3.47 -4.72
CA THR A 71 8.52 2.38 -5.68
C THR A 71 7.31 2.36 -6.61
N ILE A 72 7.54 2.24 -7.92
CA ILE A 72 6.46 2.32 -8.90
C ILE A 72 5.43 1.20 -8.74
N TRP A 73 5.85 0.00 -8.32
CA TRP A 73 4.91 -1.08 -8.01
C TRP A 73 4.10 -0.79 -6.76
N GLY A 74 4.68 -0.14 -5.74
CA GLY A 74 3.93 0.31 -4.56
C GLY A 74 2.82 1.29 -4.94
N ASP A 75 3.14 2.30 -5.75
CA ASP A 75 2.16 3.28 -6.25
C ASP A 75 1.06 2.61 -7.08
N TYR A 76 1.44 1.68 -7.96
CA TYR A 76 0.50 0.90 -8.77
C TYR A 76 -0.50 0.14 -7.90
N TYR A 77 -0.02 -0.66 -6.94
CA TYR A 77 -0.89 -1.48 -6.10
C TYR A 77 -1.72 -0.63 -5.14
N PHE A 78 -1.23 0.54 -4.73
CA PHE A 78 -2.02 1.47 -3.92
C PHE A 78 -3.20 2.04 -4.73
N LEU A 79 -2.97 2.48 -5.97
CA LEU A 79 -4.06 2.92 -6.85
C LEU A 79 -5.02 1.79 -7.21
N GLU A 80 -4.50 0.58 -7.41
CA GLU A 80 -5.33 -0.61 -7.64
C GLU A 80 -6.24 -0.89 -6.44
N ALA A 81 -5.69 -0.86 -5.22
CA ALA A 81 -6.44 -1.03 -3.98
C ALA A 81 -7.54 0.03 -3.85
N LEU A 82 -7.23 1.32 -4.08
CA LEU A 82 -8.22 2.40 -4.05
C LEU A 82 -9.35 2.16 -5.07
N LYS A 83 -9.00 1.73 -6.29
CA LYS A 83 -9.98 1.41 -7.33
C LYS A 83 -10.86 0.22 -6.95
N ARG A 84 -10.29 -0.84 -6.35
CA ARG A 84 -11.04 -2.01 -5.85
C ARG A 84 -11.98 -1.62 -4.73
N TYR A 85 -11.49 -0.90 -3.74
CA TYR A 85 -12.27 -0.41 -2.61
C TYR A 85 -13.46 0.44 -3.08
N ARG A 86 -13.24 1.37 -4.01
CA ARG A 86 -14.32 2.20 -4.58
C ARG A 86 -15.39 1.39 -5.32
N LYS A 87 -15.07 0.24 -5.90
CA LYS A 87 -16.06 -0.65 -6.55
C LYS A 87 -16.89 -1.46 -5.55
N MET A 88 -16.45 -1.53 -4.30
CA MET A 88 -17.15 -2.25 -3.23
C MET A 88 -18.10 -1.36 -2.43
N GLN A 89 -18.01 -0.05 -2.61
CA GLN A 89 -18.99 0.94 -2.17
C GLN A 89 -20.17 0.94 -3.15
#